data_AF-A4XNA0-F1
#
_entry.id   AF-A4XNA0-F1
#
_cell.length_a   1.000
_cell.length_b   1.000
_cell.length_c   1.000
_cell.angle_alpha   90.00
_cell.angle_beta   90.00
_cell.angle_gamma   90.00
#
_symmetry.space_group_name_H-M   'P 1'
#
loop_
_entity.id
_entity.type
_entity.pdbx_description
1 polymer ?
#
loop_
_entity_poly.entity_id
_entity_poly.type
_entity_poly.pdbx_seq_one_letter_code
_entity_poly.pdbx_strand_id
1 'polypeptide(L)'
;MEDELEADPQRLALEQAIQVLRPLRQHRQASAERQQRQMQQTLASSRERLAETRERLGSERQAQLARREALAQQHVDRCLSLDEVELWHNQERAMLDRLAHMRQDIHRQGLAIEQQQHQLQVMQAQAKAAQRAVEKLSCLAEAINDEN
;
A
#
# COMPACT_ATOMS: atom_id res chain seq x y z
N MET A 1 33.34 -58.65 12.36
CA MET A 1 33.35 -57.90 11.09
C MET A 1 31.99 -57.27 11.05
N GLU A 2 31.95 -56.00 11.44
CA GLU A 2 30.73 -55.23 11.65
C GLU A 2 29.98 -55.11 10.34
N ASP A 3 28.71 -55.52 10.34
CA ASP A 3 27.78 -55.23 9.26
C ASP A 3 27.65 -53.71 9.19
N GLU A 4 28.27 -53.07 8.20
CA GLU A 4 27.92 -51.71 7.79
C GLU A 4 26.46 -51.76 7.36
N LEU A 5 25.56 -51.36 8.26
CA LEU A 5 24.15 -51.14 7.94
C LEU A 5 24.09 -50.11 6.81
N GLU A 6 23.84 -50.58 5.59
CA GLU A 6 23.56 -49.73 4.43
C GLU A 6 22.48 -48.72 4.85
N ALA A 7 22.81 -47.44 4.74
CA ALA A 7 21.88 -46.37 5.06
C ALA A 7 20.60 -46.52 4.21
N ASP A 8 19.43 -46.43 4.86
CA ASP A 8 18.14 -46.59 4.20
C ASP A 8 18.06 -45.67 2.97
N PRO A 9 17.89 -46.21 1.75
CA PRO A 9 17.84 -45.41 0.52
C PRO A 9 16.71 -44.38 0.54
N GLN A 10 15.63 -44.61 1.29
CA GLN A 10 14.54 -43.65 1.45
C GLN A 10 14.96 -42.46 2.31
N ARG A 11 15.76 -42.69 3.35
CA ARG A 11 16.32 -41.65 4.22
C ARG A 11 17.28 -40.76 3.46
N LEU A 12 18.21 -41.35 2.70
CA LEU A 12 19.15 -40.62 1.84
C LEU A 12 18.42 -39.75 0.80
N ALA A 13 17.38 -40.28 0.16
CA ALA A 13 16.57 -39.52 -0.79
C ALA A 13 15.85 -38.34 -0.12
N LEU A 14 15.35 -38.52 1.10
CA LEU A 14 14.69 -37.47 1.87
C LEU A 14 15.66 -36.37 2.30
N GLU A 15 16.86 -36.71 2.76
CA GLU A 15 17.92 -35.76 3.09
C GLU A 15 18.35 -34.92 1.88
N GLN A 16 18.55 -35.57 0.72
CA GLN A 16 18.85 -34.87 -0.53
C GLN A 16 17.70 -33.93 -0.93
N ALA A 17 16.44 -34.36 -0.80
CA ALA A 17 15.29 -33.52 -1.07
C ALA A 17 15.24 -32.29 -0.15
N ILE A 18 15.56 -32.46 1.13
CA ILE A 18 15.64 -31.36 2.11
C ILE A 18 16.75 -30.38 1.75
N GLN A 19 17.94 -30.86 1.38
CA GLN A 19 19.07 -30.02 0.96
C GLN A 19 18.71 -29.14 -0.25
N VAL A 20 17.96 -29.67 -1.22
CA VAL A 20 17.50 -28.91 -2.39
C VAL A 20 16.36 -27.94 -2.02
N LEU A 21 15.39 -28.38 -1.22
CA LEU A 21 14.20 -27.59 -0.91
C LEU A 21 14.46 -26.45 0.08
N ARG A 22 15.42 -26.59 1.00
CA ARG A 22 15.75 -25.59 2.03
C ARG A 22 16.09 -24.21 1.44
N PRO A 23 17.11 -24.07 0.56
CA PRO A 23 17.46 -22.75 0.00
C PRO A 23 16.33 -22.17 -0.85
N LEU A 24 15.58 -23.01 -1.57
CA LEU A 24 14.45 -22.58 -2.39
C LEU A 24 13.33 -21.97 -1.53
N ARG A 25 12.97 -22.62 -0.42
CA ARG A 25 11.92 -22.12 0.49
C ARG A 25 12.37 -20.88 1.26
N GLN A 26 13.62 -20.83 1.71
CA GLN A 26 14.20 -19.63 2.33
C GLN A 26 14.19 -18.44 1.37
N HIS A 27 14.58 -18.64 0.10
CA HIS A 27 14.49 -17.59 -0.92
C HIS A 27 13.06 -17.11 -1.14
N ARG A 28 12.09 -18.04 -1.23
CA ARG A 28 10.66 -17.70 -1.38
C ARG A 28 10.13 -16.92 -0.17
N GLN A 29 10.51 -17.30 1.05
CA GLN A 29 10.17 -16.54 2.27
C GLN A 29 10.73 -15.12 2.20
N ALA A 30 12.03 -14.98 1.94
CA ALA A 30 12.68 -13.66 1.85
C ALA A 30 12.11 -12.79 0.73
N SER A 31 11.67 -13.39 -0.38
CA SER A 31 10.99 -12.69 -1.46
C SER A 31 9.61 -12.18 -1.03
N ALA A 32 8.80 -13.04 -0.41
CA ALA A 32 7.47 -12.68 0.08
C ALA A 32 7.53 -11.57 1.15
N GLU A 33 8.48 -11.66 2.09
CA GLU A 33 8.70 -10.62 3.11
C GLU A 33 9.13 -9.28 2.49
N ARG A 34 10.00 -9.29 1.48
CA ARG A 34 10.40 -8.08 0.76
C ARG A 34 9.21 -7.43 0.05
N GLN A 35 8.41 -8.22 -0.67
CA GLN A 35 7.22 -7.72 -1.34
C GLN A 35 6.20 -7.14 -0.35
N GLN A 36 5.98 -7.81 0.78
CA GLN A 36 5.12 -7.31 1.84
C GLN A 36 5.61 -5.95 2.37
N ARG A 37 6.90 -5.81 2.68
CA ARG A 37 7.48 -4.55 3.18
C ARG A 37 7.35 -3.43 2.14
N GLN A 38 7.61 -3.72 0.87
CA GLN A 38 7.46 -2.75 -0.21
C GLN A 38 6.00 -2.28 -0.33
N MET A 39 5.03 -3.20 -0.29
CA MET A 39 3.61 -2.86 -0.33
C MET A 39 3.18 -2.02 0.88
N GLN A 40 3.70 -2.32 2.08
CA GLN A 40 3.45 -1.51 3.29
C GLN A 40 3.98 -0.07 3.13
N GLN A 41 5.18 0.09 2.56
CA GLN A 41 5.74 1.42 2.28
C GLN A 41 4.89 2.18 1.26
N THR A 42 4.50 1.53 0.16
CA THR A 42 3.63 2.14 -0.86
C THR A 42 2.28 2.57 -0.27
N LEU A 43 1.68 1.75 0.59
CA LEU A 43 0.44 2.09 1.27
C LEU A 43 0.61 3.28 2.22
N ALA A 44 1.73 3.35 2.96
CA ALA A 44 2.04 4.48 3.84
C ALA A 44 2.16 5.78 3.04
N SER A 45 2.95 5.78 1.96
CA SER A 45 3.09 6.95 1.08
C SER A 45 1.77 7.37 0.43
N SER A 46 0.90 6.41 0.08
CA SER A 46 -0.41 6.71 -0.48
C SER A 46 -1.32 7.40 0.54
N ARG A 47 -1.28 6.95 1.81
CA ARG A 47 -2.02 7.59 2.91
C ARG A 47 -1.52 9.00 3.22
N GLU A 48 -0.21 9.21 3.17
CA GLU A 48 0.41 10.53 3.33
C GLU A 48 -0.07 11.50 2.23
N ARG A 49 -0.01 11.09 0.96
CA ARG A 49 -0.53 11.88 -0.17
C ARG A 49 -2.02 12.20 -0.03
N LEU A 50 -2.82 11.26 0.49
CA LEU A 50 -4.24 11.51 0.77
C LEU A 50 -4.43 12.55 1.88
N ALA A 51 -3.61 12.53 2.93
CA ALA A 51 -3.64 13.52 3.99
C ALA A 51 -3.27 14.92 3.44
N GLU A 52 -2.19 15.03 2.65
CA GLU A 52 -1.80 16.28 1.99
C GLU A 52 -2.90 16.81 1.07
N THR A 53 -3.54 15.93 0.28
CA THR A 53 -4.62 16.34 -0.64
C THR A 53 -5.84 16.87 0.13
N ARG A 54 -6.16 16.25 1.27
CA ARG A 54 -7.24 16.71 2.17
C ARG A 54 -6.92 18.05 2.82
N GLU A 55 -5.69 18.25 3.26
CA GLU A 55 -5.24 19.52 3.81
C GLU A 55 -5.31 20.64 2.76
N ARG A 56 -4.82 20.38 1.54
CA ARG A 56 -4.95 21.31 0.40
C ARG A 56 -6.40 21.64 0.08
N LEU A 57 -7.31 20.67 0.13
CA LEU A 57 -8.73 20.94 -0.04
C LEU A 57 -9.27 21.88 1.07
N GLY A 58 -8.81 21.71 2.30
CA GLY A 58 -9.15 22.58 3.42
C GLY A 58 -8.68 24.02 3.21
N SER A 59 -7.42 24.20 2.83
CA SER A 59 -6.86 25.54 2.57
C SER A 59 -7.50 26.23 1.37
N GLU A 60 -7.78 25.50 0.29
CA GLU A 60 -8.46 26.04 -0.90
C GLU A 60 -9.91 26.46 -0.58
N ARG A 61 -10.62 25.74 0.31
CA ARG A 61 -11.94 26.16 0.78
C ARG A 61 -11.87 27.45 1.60
N GLN A 62 -10.89 27.58 2.50
CA GLN A 62 -10.70 28.81 3.27
C GLN A 62 -10.35 29.98 2.37
N ALA A 63 -9.47 29.77 1.38
CA ALA A 63 -9.12 30.78 0.40
C ALA A 63 -10.34 31.22 -0.44
N GLN A 64 -11.22 30.29 -0.81
CA GLN A 64 -12.48 30.61 -1.52
C GLN A 64 -13.40 31.49 -0.67
N LEU A 65 -13.61 31.14 0.59
CA LEU A 65 -14.42 31.94 1.52
C LEU A 65 -13.85 33.36 1.69
N ALA A 66 -12.55 33.47 1.95
CA ALA A 66 -11.88 34.77 2.13
C ALA A 66 -11.96 35.64 0.87
N ARG A 67 -11.79 35.07 -0.34
CA ARG A 67 -11.95 35.82 -1.60
C ARG A 67 -13.38 36.30 -1.78
N ARG A 68 -14.37 35.45 -1.48
CA ARG A 68 -15.78 35.80 -1.58
C ARG A 68 -16.15 36.94 -0.61
N GLU A 69 -15.64 36.89 0.61
CA GLU A 69 -15.84 37.96 1.62
C GLU A 69 -15.18 39.27 1.19
N ALA A 70 -13.93 39.23 0.73
CA ALA A 70 -13.22 40.42 0.25
C ALA A 70 -13.93 41.10 -0.93
N LEU A 71 -14.42 40.31 -1.89
CA LEU A 71 -15.17 40.81 -3.03
C LEU A 71 -16.52 41.41 -2.61
N ALA A 72 -17.24 40.75 -1.69
CA ALA A 72 -18.48 41.30 -1.15
C ALA A 72 -18.23 42.67 -0.51
N GLN A 73 -17.18 42.81 0.30
CA GLN A 73 -16.81 44.08 0.93
C GLN A 73 -16.41 45.16 -0.09
N GLN A 74 -15.71 44.79 -1.16
CA GLN A 74 -15.25 45.74 -2.18
C GLN A 74 -16.39 46.33 -3.02
N HIS A 75 -17.50 45.59 -3.19
CA HIS A 75 -18.55 45.91 -4.16
C HIS A 75 -19.95 46.14 -3.57
N VAL A 76 -20.13 45.99 -2.25
CA VAL A 76 -21.45 46.12 -1.57
C VAL A 76 -22.18 47.44 -1.89
N ASP A 77 -21.45 48.52 -2.14
CA ASP A 77 -22.02 49.86 -2.44
C ASP A 77 -21.59 50.41 -3.81
N ARG A 78 -21.20 49.55 -4.77
CA ARG A 78 -20.75 49.96 -6.11
C ARG A 78 -21.63 49.39 -7.21
N CYS A 79 -21.94 50.22 -8.21
CA CYS A 79 -22.49 49.72 -9.49
C CYS A 79 -21.38 49.00 -10.25
N LEU A 80 -21.50 47.68 -10.36
CA LEU A 80 -20.65 46.85 -11.21
C LEU A 80 -21.16 46.92 -12.65
N SER A 81 -20.23 46.95 -13.60
CA SER A 81 -20.53 46.68 -15.00
C SER A 81 -20.84 45.19 -15.23
N LEU A 82 -21.53 44.88 -16.33
CA LEU A 82 -21.84 43.50 -16.69
C LEU A 82 -20.56 42.66 -16.87
N ASP A 83 -19.55 43.22 -17.53
CA ASP A 83 -18.26 42.54 -17.79
C ASP A 83 -17.53 42.15 -16.49
N GLU A 84 -17.58 43.00 -15.47
CA GLU A 84 -16.99 42.72 -14.16
C GLU A 84 -17.73 41.58 -13.43
N VAL A 85 -19.06 41.53 -13.55
CA VAL A 85 -19.88 40.44 -13.01
C VAL A 85 -19.58 39.12 -13.72
N GLU A 86 -19.44 39.13 -15.04
CA GLU A 86 -19.09 37.94 -15.83
C GLU A 86 -17.69 37.42 -15.48
N LEU A 87 -16.70 38.31 -15.37
CA LEU A 87 -15.34 37.95 -14.98
C LEU A 87 -15.34 37.27 -13.60
N TRP A 88 -16.07 37.83 -12.64
CA TRP A 88 -16.20 37.26 -11.32
C TRP A 88 -16.87 35.88 -11.34
N HIS A 89 -17.98 35.73 -12.06
CA HIS A 89 -18.65 34.44 -12.19
C HIS A 89 -17.74 33.36 -12.80
N ASN A 90 -16.93 33.71 -13.79
CA ASN A 90 -15.98 32.78 -14.39
C ASN A 90 -14.89 32.36 -13.40
N GLN A 91 -14.37 33.30 -12.60
CA GLN A 91 -13.38 33.00 -11.55
C GLN A 91 -13.95 32.09 -10.46
N GLU A 92 -15.17 32.37 -9.99
CA GLU A 92 -15.86 31.55 -9.00
C GLU A 92 -16.12 30.13 -9.53
N ARG A 93 -16.59 30.02 -10.78
CA ARG A 93 -16.81 28.71 -11.42
C ARG A 93 -15.51 27.91 -11.50
N ALA A 94 -14.42 28.50 -11.99
CA ALA A 94 -13.12 27.83 -12.08
C ALA A 94 -12.62 27.34 -10.71
N MET A 95 -12.85 28.12 -9.65
CA MET A 95 -12.51 27.74 -8.29
C MET A 95 -13.37 26.58 -7.75
N LEU A 96 -14.69 26.64 -7.97
CA LEU A 96 -15.61 25.55 -7.61
C LEU A 96 -15.28 24.26 -8.37
N ASP A 97 -14.94 24.36 -9.65
CA ASP A 97 -14.51 23.23 -10.47
C ASP A 97 -13.23 22.62 -9.87
N ARG A 98 -12.24 23.43 -9.51
CA ARG A 98 -11.02 22.95 -8.86
C ARG A 98 -11.30 22.23 -7.53
N LEU A 99 -12.21 22.76 -6.72
CA LEU A 99 -12.67 22.10 -5.48
C LEU A 99 -13.36 20.76 -5.76
N ALA A 100 -14.15 20.68 -6.83
CA ALA A 100 -14.80 19.44 -7.25
C ALA A 100 -13.78 18.39 -7.70
N HIS A 101 -12.78 18.79 -8.50
CA HIS A 101 -11.68 17.90 -8.94
C HIS A 101 -10.92 17.35 -7.72
N MET A 102 -10.52 18.19 -6.77
CA MET A 102 -9.82 17.74 -5.56
C MET A 102 -10.65 16.74 -4.73
N ARG A 103 -11.97 16.93 -4.63
CA ARG A 103 -12.86 15.97 -3.95
C ARG A 103 -12.91 14.63 -4.68
N GLN A 104 -12.98 14.65 -6.01
CA GLN A 104 -12.95 13.43 -6.82
C GLN A 104 -11.60 12.70 -6.67
N ASP A 105 -10.50 13.43 -6.64
CA ASP A 105 -9.16 12.85 -6.45
C ASP A 105 -9.01 12.21 -5.07
N ILE A 106 -9.49 12.86 -4.00
CA ILE A 106 -9.55 12.27 -2.66
C ILE A 106 -10.35 10.97 -2.65
N HIS A 107 -11.49 10.94 -3.34
CA HIS A 107 -12.31 9.74 -3.44
C HIS A 107 -11.57 8.60 -4.18
N ARG A 108 -10.96 8.91 -5.33
CA ARG A 108 -10.16 7.95 -6.12
C ARG A 108 -8.98 7.39 -5.31
N GLN A 109 -8.25 8.26 -4.61
CA GLN A 109 -7.15 7.86 -3.73
C GLN A 109 -7.64 6.97 -2.59
N GLY A 110 -8.82 7.26 -2.02
CA GLY A 110 -9.45 6.41 -1.01
C GLY A 110 -9.70 4.99 -1.50
N LEU A 111 -10.33 4.84 -2.67
CA LEU A 111 -10.59 3.54 -3.29
C LEU A 111 -9.28 2.79 -3.61
N ALA A 112 -8.27 3.48 -4.12
CA ALA A 112 -6.96 2.87 -4.40
C ALA A 112 -6.28 2.36 -3.11
N ILE A 113 -6.37 3.11 -2.03
CA ILE A 113 -5.84 2.71 -0.71
C ILE A 113 -6.58 1.48 -0.17
N GLU A 114 -7.89 1.38 -0.34
CA GLU A 114 -8.66 0.20 0.04
C GLU A 114 -8.22 -1.04 -0.74
N GLN A 115 -8.02 -0.92 -2.05
CA GLN A 115 -7.50 -2.00 -2.89
C GLN A 115 -6.09 -2.44 -2.45
N GLN A 116 -5.20 -1.48 -2.19
CA GLN A 116 -3.84 -1.76 -1.70
C GLN A 116 -3.86 -2.46 -0.34
N GLN A 117 -4.79 -2.09 0.56
CA GLN A 117 -4.95 -2.77 1.85
C GLN A 117 -5.37 -4.23 1.69
N HIS A 118 -6.30 -4.51 0.77
CA HIS A 118 -6.70 -5.87 0.48
C HIS A 118 -5.55 -6.69 -0.11
N GLN A 119 -4.80 -6.13 -1.05
CA GLN A 119 -3.60 -6.77 -1.60
C GLN A 119 -2.56 -7.05 -0.52
N LEU A 120 -2.34 -6.10 0.40
CA LEU A 120 -1.41 -6.29 1.51
C LEU A 120 -1.83 -7.46 2.42
N GLN A 121 -3.13 -7.64 2.69
CA GLN A 121 -3.61 -8.79 3.47
C GLN A 121 -3.28 -10.12 2.78
N VAL A 122 -3.46 -10.19 1.45
CA VAL A 122 -3.09 -11.37 0.66
C VAL A 122 -1.59 -11.62 0.73
N MET A 123 -0.76 -10.59 0.57
CA MET A 123 0.70 -10.74 0.67
C MET A 123 1.16 -11.17 2.06
N GLN A 124 0.52 -10.67 3.13
CA GLN A 124 0.78 -11.11 4.50
C GLN A 124 0.43 -12.59 4.69
N ALA A 125 -0.67 -13.06 4.13
CA ALA A 125 -1.03 -14.47 4.17
C ALA A 125 0.00 -15.35 3.44
N GLN A 126 0.47 -14.89 2.27
CA GLN A 126 1.52 -15.58 1.51
C GLN A 126 2.85 -15.62 2.25
N ALA A 127 3.28 -14.52 2.87
CA ALA A 127 4.49 -14.47 3.68
C ALA A 127 4.43 -15.44 4.87
N LYS A 128 3.29 -15.47 5.59
CA LYS A 128 3.06 -16.44 6.68
C LYS A 128 3.08 -17.88 6.18
N ALA A 129 2.50 -18.17 5.02
CA ALA A 129 2.51 -19.51 4.43
C ALA A 129 3.94 -19.94 4.05
N ALA A 130 4.73 -19.02 3.47
CA ALA A 130 6.12 -19.26 3.12
C ALA A 130 6.99 -19.52 4.36
N GLN A 131 6.81 -18.72 5.43
CA GLN A 131 7.47 -18.92 6.72
C GLN A 131 7.16 -20.31 7.29
N ARG A 132 5.87 -20.68 7.38
CA ARG A 132 5.45 -22.02 7.86
C ARG A 132 6.05 -23.15 7.02
N ALA A 133 6.21 -22.96 5.71
CA ALA A 133 6.81 -23.97 4.84
C ALA A 133 8.31 -24.15 5.10
N VAL A 134 9.01 -23.10 5.51
CA VAL A 134 10.41 -23.17 5.95
C VAL A 134 10.48 -23.86 7.33
N GLU A 135 9.66 -23.44 8.29
CA GLU A 135 9.59 -24.04 9.63
C GLU A 135 9.32 -25.55 9.56
N LYS A 136 8.30 -25.97 8.80
CA LYS A 136 7.99 -27.39 8.59
C LYS A 136 9.18 -28.17 8.02
N LEU A 137 9.94 -27.56 7.11
CA LEU A 137 11.10 -28.23 6.51
C LEU A 137 12.27 -28.30 7.49
N SER A 138 12.46 -27.29 8.33
CA SER A 138 13.45 -27.33 9.41
C SER A 138 13.12 -28.40 10.44
N CYS A 139 11.86 -28.49 10.90
CA CYS A 139 11.44 -29.54 11.85
C CYS A 139 11.60 -30.95 11.27
N LEU A 140 11.31 -31.15 9.97
CA LEU A 140 11.57 -32.43 9.30
C LEU A 140 13.06 -32.76 9.25
N ALA A 141 13.91 -31.76 8.98
CA ALA A 141 15.36 -31.94 8.97
C ALA A 141 15.91 -32.27 10.37
N GLU A 142 15.34 -31.66 11.42
CA GLU A 142 15.66 -31.95 12.82
C GLU A 142 15.25 -33.37 13.20
N ALA A 143 14.02 -33.80 12.86
CA ALA A 143 13.54 -35.14 13.16
C ALA A 143 14.41 -36.25 12.53
N ILE A 144 14.85 -36.06 11.28
CA ILE A 144 15.76 -37.02 10.61
C ILE A 144 17.13 -37.04 11.27
N ASN A 145 17.59 -35.91 11.79
CA ASN A 145 18.87 -35.83 12.49
C ASN A 145 18.80 -36.43 13.90
N ASP A 146 17.68 -36.30 14.61
CA ASP A 146 17.46 -36.86 15.95
C ASP A 146 17.25 -38.38 15.92
N GLU A 147 16.89 -38.95 14.77
CA GLU A 147 16.84 -40.40 14.50
C GLU A 147 18.22 -41.00 14.10
N ASN A 148 19.32 -40.23 14.18
CA ASN A 148 20.71 -40.73 14.10
C ASN A 148 21.26 -41.06 15.48
#